data_AF-A0A8J1TFP5-F1
#
_entry.id   AF-A0A8J1TFP5-F1
#
_cell.length_a   1.000
_cell.length_b   1.000
_cell.length_c   1.000
_cell.angle_alpha   90.00
_cell.angle_beta   90.00
_cell.angle_gamma   90.00
#
_symmetry.space_group_name_H-M   'P 1'
#
loop_
_entity.id
_entity.type
_entity.pdbx_description
1 polymer ?
#
loop_
_entity_poly.entity_id
_entity_poly.type
_entity_poly.pdbx_seq_one_letter_code
_entity_poly.pdbx_strand_id
1 'polypeptide(L)'
;FLGLLLFTIVLCVITMQLLSHQATAILSFVHTMKPKVFCWVLTTPGNLPTKATAVKKTWLKRCDGAIFVTSNHNDPSFPAMALGIPEGRDHLSAKSFAAFKYIYNHHLKDFDWFLKADDDTYVIMENLKHFLQGFDSNNPLYFGQYIGDQKHIPVKQGYASGGAGYVLSQEALRRMQEIGMNDTKYQCRQNTGYEDADIGICLEKLNVTLGVSRDNDNQMTFHSFNPLGVLNMDPILGNIYQYTNGDTNVGKEKGEKILSSGTISFHYVDPGTIYLLDFLIYDLNVHQLRGNNKYIWNNNPRRTYKDLLGT
;
A
#
# COMPACT_ATOMS: atom_id res chain seq x y z
N PHE A 1 26.46 -47.78 27.55
CA PHE A 1 26.55 -46.31 27.76
C PHE A 1 27.04 -45.57 26.53
N LEU A 2 28.22 -45.86 25.97
CA LEU A 2 28.73 -45.15 24.77
C LEU A 2 27.82 -45.25 23.53
N GLY A 3 27.26 -46.44 23.24
CA GLY A 3 26.42 -46.64 22.06
C GLY A 3 25.08 -45.88 22.09
N LEU A 4 24.47 -45.75 23.27
CA LEU A 4 23.23 -44.96 23.42
C LEU A 4 23.48 -43.46 23.23
N LEU A 5 24.61 -42.97 23.73
CA LEU A 5 25.01 -41.56 23.60
C LEU A 5 25.31 -41.19 22.13
N LEU A 6 25.96 -42.08 21.38
CA LEU A 6 26.19 -41.87 19.95
C LEU A 6 24.87 -41.85 19.17
N PHE A 7 23.94 -42.74 19.49
CA PHE A 7 22.64 -42.80 18.81
C PHE A 7 21.80 -41.54 19.03
N THR A 8 21.77 -41.00 20.25
CA THR A 8 21.02 -39.76 20.55
C THR A 8 21.63 -38.53 19.88
N ILE A 9 22.96 -38.43 19.81
CA ILE A 9 23.65 -37.33 19.11
C ILE A 9 23.33 -37.38 17.61
N VAL A 10 23.42 -38.56 16.98
CA VAL A 10 23.11 -38.73 15.55
C VAL A 10 21.66 -38.36 15.25
N LEU A 11 20.72 -38.81 16.08
CA LEU A 11 19.30 -38.48 15.91
C LEU A 11 19.04 -36.97 16.05
N CYS A 12 19.70 -36.30 17.01
CA CYS A 12 19.59 -34.86 17.22
C CYS A 12 20.17 -34.06 16.04
N VAL A 13 21.31 -34.48 15.48
CA VAL A 13 21.89 -33.84 14.29
C VAL A 13 20.98 -34.00 13.07
N ILE A 14 20.40 -35.19 12.87
CA ILE A 14 19.46 -35.45 11.77
C ILE A 14 18.19 -34.61 11.93
N THR A 15 17.63 -34.49 13.14
CA THR A 15 16.44 -33.65 13.37
C THR A 15 16.75 -32.17 13.18
N MET A 16 17.90 -31.67 13.64
CA MET A 16 18.33 -30.28 13.39
C MET A 16 18.56 -30.01 11.91
N GLN A 17 19.15 -30.95 11.17
CA GLN A 17 19.34 -30.84 9.73
C GLN A 17 18.00 -30.82 8.98
N LEU A 18 17.07 -31.73 9.32
CA LEU A 18 15.73 -31.76 8.76
C LEU A 18 14.95 -30.46 9.04
N LEU A 19 15.01 -29.95 10.26
CA LEU A 19 14.42 -28.66 10.64
C LEU A 19 15.04 -27.50 9.86
N SER A 20 16.37 -27.48 9.72
CA SER A 20 17.06 -26.44 8.94
C SER A 20 16.70 -26.48 7.46
N HIS A 21 16.51 -27.68 6.90
CA HIS A 21 16.18 -27.87 5.50
C HIS A 21 14.72 -27.52 5.21
N GLN A 22 13.80 -27.85 6.13
CA GLN A 22 12.41 -27.41 6.07
C GLN A 22 12.30 -25.89 6.23
N ALA A 23 13.04 -25.29 7.16
CA ALA A 23 13.06 -23.84 7.34
C ALA A 23 13.59 -23.12 6.10
N THR A 24 14.67 -23.60 5.48
CA THR A 24 15.19 -23.05 4.22
C THR A 24 14.25 -23.28 3.05
N ALA A 25 13.56 -24.43 2.97
CA ALA A 25 12.56 -24.67 1.95
C ALA A 25 11.36 -23.73 2.10
N ILE A 26 10.85 -23.51 3.33
CA ILE A 26 9.78 -22.56 3.63
C ILE A 26 10.23 -21.13 3.34
N LEU A 27 11.42 -20.72 3.78
CA LEU A 27 12.00 -19.42 3.46
C LEU A 27 12.15 -19.23 1.95
N SER A 28 12.60 -20.26 1.23
CA SER A 28 12.70 -20.21 -0.24
C SER A 28 11.31 -20.13 -0.90
N PHE A 29 10.30 -20.84 -0.39
CA PHE A 29 8.93 -20.81 -0.89
C PHE A 29 8.26 -19.45 -0.64
N VAL A 30 8.40 -18.90 0.57
CA VAL A 30 7.96 -17.54 0.94
C VAL A 30 8.71 -16.48 0.12
N HIS A 31 10.00 -16.71 -0.19
CA HIS A 31 10.79 -15.83 -1.08
C HIS A 31 10.41 -15.96 -2.57
N THR A 32 9.74 -17.03 -2.99
CA THR A 32 9.41 -17.28 -4.41
C THR A 32 8.11 -16.65 -4.90
N MET A 33 7.16 -16.29 -4.02
CA MET A 33 5.91 -15.67 -4.46
C MET A 33 6.03 -14.15 -4.43
N LYS A 34 6.30 -13.55 -5.59
CA LYS A 34 6.23 -12.11 -5.80
C LYS A 34 4.75 -11.69 -5.74
N PRO A 35 4.30 -10.90 -4.74
CA PRO A 35 2.89 -10.57 -4.58
C PRO A 35 2.35 -9.85 -5.81
N LYS A 36 1.22 -10.32 -6.35
CA LYS A 36 0.50 -9.66 -7.45
C LYS A 36 -0.44 -8.60 -6.89
N VAL A 37 -0.22 -7.35 -7.26
CA VAL A 37 -0.97 -6.20 -6.77
C VAL A 37 -1.81 -5.59 -7.88
N PHE A 38 -3.13 -5.59 -7.69
CA PHE A 38 -4.06 -4.81 -8.50
C PHE A 38 -4.25 -3.43 -7.88
N CYS A 39 -4.00 -2.38 -8.65
CA CYS A 39 -4.13 -1.00 -8.20
C CYS A 39 -5.39 -0.37 -8.76
N TRP A 40 -6.14 0.35 -7.93
CA TRP A 40 -7.20 1.20 -8.43
C TRP A 40 -7.04 2.62 -7.88
N VAL A 41 -7.19 3.58 -8.78
CA VAL A 41 -6.93 4.99 -8.49
C VAL A 41 -8.22 5.77 -8.62
N LEU A 42 -8.66 6.38 -7.51
CA LEU A 42 -9.81 7.27 -7.51
C LEU A 42 -9.42 8.63 -8.09
N THR A 43 -10.21 9.12 -9.04
CA THR A 43 -9.97 10.40 -9.69
C THR A 43 -11.28 11.08 -10.09
N THR A 44 -11.18 12.35 -10.51
CA THR A 44 -12.31 13.13 -11.02
C THR A 44 -12.16 13.36 -12.51
N PRO A 45 -13.24 13.67 -13.25
CA PRO A 45 -13.16 13.91 -14.70
C PRO A 45 -12.15 15.01 -15.06
N GLY A 46 -12.08 16.07 -14.25
CA GLY A 46 -11.15 17.19 -14.47
C GLY A 46 -9.68 16.84 -14.18
N ASN A 47 -9.42 15.80 -13.39
CA ASN A 47 -8.08 15.36 -13.02
C ASN A 47 -7.49 14.33 -14.00
N LEU A 48 -8.31 13.76 -14.89
CA LEU A 48 -7.87 12.81 -15.92
C LEU A 48 -6.67 13.31 -16.75
N PRO A 49 -6.71 14.51 -17.37
CA PRO A 49 -5.60 14.99 -18.19
C PRO A 49 -4.38 15.48 -17.38
N THR A 50 -4.50 15.60 -16.05
CA THR A 50 -3.45 16.16 -15.18
C THR A 50 -2.92 15.11 -14.21
N LYS A 51 -3.52 15.00 -13.02
CA LYS A 51 -3.11 14.11 -11.93
C LYS A 51 -3.12 12.63 -12.34
N ALA A 52 -4.24 12.15 -12.90
CA ALA A 52 -4.35 10.75 -13.31
C ALA A 52 -3.36 10.42 -14.45
N THR A 53 -3.10 11.36 -15.35
CA THR A 53 -2.07 11.21 -16.39
C THR A 53 -0.67 11.07 -15.79
N ALA A 54 -0.32 11.85 -14.77
CA ALA A 54 0.97 11.72 -14.08
C ALA A 54 1.11 10.36 -13.39
N VAL A 55 0.07 9.91 -12.68
CA VAL A 55 0.02 8.57 -12.07
C VAL A 55 0.17 7.47 -13.14
N LYS A 56 -0.59 7.56 -14.24
CA LYS A 56 -0.56 6.61 -15.37
C LYS A 56 0.83 6.52 -16.02
N LYS A 57 1.54 7.65 -16.12
CA LYS A 57 2.86 7.71 -16.76
C LYS A 57 4.00 7.27 -15.84
N THR A 58 3.77 7.20 -14.53
CA THR A 58 4.80 6.90 -13.52
C THR A 58 4.49 5.60 -12.78
N TRP A 59 4.18 5.65 -11.48
CA TRP A 59 4.15 4.52 -10.57
C TRP A 59 3.12 3.45 -10.91
N LEU A 60 1.99 3.81 -11.53
CA LEU A 60 0.92 2.84 -11.84
C LEU A 60 1.38 1.76 -12.83
N LYS A 61 2.38 2.05 -13.67
CA LYS A 61 3.00 1.09 -14.60
C LYS A 61 3.67 -0.11 -13.90
N ARG A 62 3.94 0.00 -12.60
CA ARG A 62 4.61 -1.03 -11.78
C ARG A 62 3.61 -1.91 -11.02
N CYS A 63 2.32 -1.60 -11.09
CA CYS A 63 1.25 -2.50 -10.67
C CYS A 63 1.12 -3.69 -11.64
N ASP A 64 0.64 -4.84 -11.16
CA ASP A 64 0.46 -6.03 -12.01
C ASP A 64 -0.86 -5.96 -12.80
N GLY A 65 -1.83 -5.19 -12.30
CA GLY A 65 -3.04 -4.78 -13.00
C GLY A 65 -3.50 -3.44 -12.43
N ALA A 66 -4.20 -2.64 -13.23
CA ALA A 66 -4.67 -1.34 -12.76
C ALA A 66 -5.94 -0.84 -13.44
N ILE A 67 -6.69 0.00 -12.73
CA ILE A 67 -7.83 0.74 -13.26
C ILE A 67 -7.96 2.14 -12.63
N PHE A 68 -8.34 3.14 -13.41
CA PHE A 68 -8.79 4.42 -12.86
C PHE A 68 -10.30 4.38 -12.65
N VAL A 69 -10.78 5.00 -11.58
CA VAL A 69 -12.20 5.06 -11.24
C VAL A 69 -12.60 6.53 -11.13
N THR A 70 -13.68 6.91 -11.80
CA THR A 70 -14.19 8.29 -11.82
C THR A 70 -15.72 8.35 -11.82
N SER A 71 -16.31 9.52 -11.55
CA SER A 71 -17.77 9.71 -11.60
C SER A 71 -18.32 9.54 -13.01
N ASN A 72 -17.68 10.20 -13.97
CA ASN A 72 -18.09 10.25 -15.36
C ASN A 72 -16.86 10.27 -16.27
N HIS A 73 -16.97 9.69 -17.45
CA HIS A 73 -15.87 9.60 -18.37
C HIS A 73 -16.36 9.54 -19.82
N ASN A 74 -16.00 10.56 -20.60
CA ASN A 74 -16.40 10.69 -22.00
C ASN A 74 -15.21 10.55 -22.97
N ASP A 75 -13.99 10.37 -22.47
CA ASP A 75 -12.78 10.27 -23.29
C ASP A 75 -12.34 8.81 -23.42
N PRO A 76 -12.71 8.10 -24.50
CA PRO A 76 -12.36 6.68 -24.65
C PRO A 76 -10.84 6.42 -24.72
N SER A 77 -10.00 7.45 -24.85
CA SER A 77 -8.53 7.28 -24.88
C SER A 77 -7.90 7.10 -23.50
N PHE A 78 -8.62 7.43 -22.43
CA PHE A 78 -8.14 7.23 -21.07
C PHE A 78 -8.79 5.95 -20.48
N PRO A 79 -8.01 5.00 -19.94
CA PRO A 79 -8.56 3.75 -19.41
C PRO A 79 -9.14 3.97 -17.99
N ALA A 80 -10.27 4.66 -17.91
CA ALA A 80 -11.01 4.90 -16.68
C ALA A 80 -12.43 4.33 -16.71
N MET A 81 -12.86 3.83 -15.55
CA MET A 81 -14.22 3.40 -15.28
C MET A 81 -15.05 4.56 -14.77
N ALA A 82 -16.15 4.87 -15.46
CA ALA A 82 -17.18 5.76 -14.96
C ALA A 82 -18.19 4.98 -14.10
N LEU A 83 -18.36 5.38 -12.84
CA LEU A 83 -19.32 4.75 -11.93
C LEU A 83 -20.73 5.35 -11.99
N GLY A 84 -20.90 6.53 -12.60
CA GLY A 84 -22.17 7.26 -12.57
C GLY A 84 -22.55 7.81 -11.19
N ILE A 85 -21.60 7.81 -10.24
CA ILE A 85 -21.78 8.35 -8.88
C ILE A 85 -21.24 9.78 -8.85
N PRO A 86 -21.99 10.79 -8.37
CA PRO A 86 -21.57 12.20 -8.41
C PRO A 86 -20.23 12.49 -7.71
N GLU A 87 -19.61 13.62 -8.08
CA GLU A 87 -18.45 14.15 -7.36
C GLU A 87 -18.83 14.74 -6.00
N GLY A 88 -17.89 14.69 -5.06
CA GLY A 88 -18.09 15.20 -3.70
C GLY A 88 -17.61 14.21 -2.65
N ARG A 89 -17.20 14.74 -1.49
CA ARG A 89 -16.69 13.94 -0.37
C ARG A 89 -17.72 12.94 0.15
N ASP A 90 -18.99 13.36 0.19
CA ASP A 90 -20.12 12.55 0.66
C ASP A 90 -20.40 11.31 -0.22
N HIS A 91 -19.79 11.22 -1.40
CA HIS A 91 -19.97 10.11 -2.34
C HIS A 91 -18.76 9.19 -2.44
N LEU A 92 -17.66 9.49 -1.74
CA LEU A 92 -16.41 8.72 -1.83
C LEU A 92 -16.62 7.26 -1.39
N SER A 93 -17.31 7.01 -0.28
CA SER A 93 -17.58 5.65 0.20
C SER A 93 -18.36 4.84 -0.82
N ALA A 94 -19.38 5.44 -1.44
CA ALA A 94 -20.16 4.79 -2.49
C ALA A 94 -19.30 4.45 -3.72
N LYS A 95 -18.40 5.35 -4.12
CA LYS A 95 -17.44 5.10 -5.21
C LYS A 95 -16.48 3.96 -4.86
N SER A 96 -15.90 3.96 -3.66
CA SER A 96 -14.97 2.91 -3.24
C SER A 96 -15.62 1.53 -3.18
N PHE A 97 -16.81 1.42 -2.59
CA PHE A 97 -17.52 0.13 -2.57
C PHE A 97 -17.93 -0.34 -3.96
N ALA A 98 -18.33 0.56 -4.86
CA ALA A 98 -18.62 0.22 -6.25
C ALA A 98 -17.36 -0.22 -7.02
N ALA A 99 -16.23 0.46 -6.82
CA ALA A 99 -14.93 0.07 -7.37
C ALA A 99 -14.52 -1.32 -6.88
N PHE A 100 -14.56 -1.57 -5.57
CA PHE A 100 -14.25 -2.88 -5.00
C PHE A 100 -15.18 -3.97 -5.49
N LYS A 101 -16.48 -3.67 -5.68
CA LYS A 101 -17.43 -4.62 -6.29
C LYS A 101 -17.02 -4.99 -7.72
N TYR A 102 -16.64 -4.00 -8.54
CA TYR A 102 -16.16 -4.28 -9.89
C TYR A 102 -14.90 -5.15 -9.85
N ILE A 103 -13.91 -4.78 -9.04
CA ILE A 103 -12.63 -5.47 -8.90
C ILE A 103 -12.85 -6.90 -8.41
N TYR A 104 -13.72 -7.12 -7.44
CA TYR A 104 -14.09 -8.46 -6.97
C TYR A 104 -14.64 -9.32 -8.11
N ASN A 105 -15.58 -8.79 -8.90
CA ASN A 105 -16.23 -9.54 -9.98
C ASN A 105 -15.28 -9.91 -11.13
N HIS A 106 -14.26 -9.08 -11.39
CA HIS A 106 -13.42 -9.20 -12.59
C HIS A 106 -11.97 -9.60 -12.33
N HIS A 107 -11.46 -9.38 -11.11
CA HIS A 107 -10.02 -9.46 -10.82
C HIS A 107 -9.68 -10.17 -9.50
N LEU A 108 -10.65 -10.57 -8.66
CA LEU A 108 -10.36 -11.17 -7.36
C LEU A 108 -9.39 -12.36 -7.45
N LYS A 109 -9.58 -13.23 -8.44
CA LYS A 109 -8.83 -14.48 -8.59
C LYS A 109 -7.46 -14.31 -9.26
N ASP A 110 -7.21 -13.15 -9.86
CA ASP A 110 -6.01 -12.89 -10.66
C ASP A 110 -4.89 -12.24 -9.84
N PHE A 111 -5.22 -11.67 -8.68
CA PHE A 111 -4.33 -10.88 -7.84
C PHE A 111 -4.44 -11.26 -6.36
N ASP A 112 -3.34 -11.04 -5.65
CA ASP A 112 -3.22 -11.37 -4.22
C ASP A 112 -3.62 -10.18 -3.34
N TRP A 113 -3.37 -8.96 -3.83
CA TRP A 113 -3.55 -7.72 -3.10
C TRP A 113 -4.20 -6.63 -3.94
N PHE A 114 -5.01 -5.79 -3.30
CA PHE A 114 -5.83 -4.77 -3.94
C PHE A 114 -5.56 -3.41 -3.31
N LEU A 115 -4.74 -2.59 -3.99
CA LEU A 115 -4.33 -1.26 -3.53
C LEU A 115 -5.32 -0.20 -4.00
N LYS A 116 -5.88 0.56 -3.06
CA LYS A 116 -6.56 1.84 -3.31
C LYS A 116 -5.57 2.99 -3.17
N ALA A 117 -5.58 3.91 -4.14
CA ALA A 117 -4.85 5.17 -4.05
C ALA A 117 -5.68 6.35 -4.61
N ASP A 118 -5.31 7.58 -4.23
CA ASP A 118 -5.86 8.79 -4.83
C ASP A 118 -4.98 9.26 -6.00
N ASP A 119 -5.52 10.14 -6.86
CA ASP A 119 -4.79 10.69 -8.01
C ASP A 119 -3.64 11.65 -7.63
N ASP A 120 -3.51 11.99 -6.36
CA ASP A 120 -2.38 12.73 -5.76
C ASP A 120 -1.62 11.91 -4.71
N THR A 121 -1.66 10.57 -4.83
CA THR A 121 -0.78 9.65 -4.10
C THR A 121 0.37 9.20 -5.01
N TYR A 122 1.59 9.17 -4.49
CA TYR A 122 2.73 8.50 -5.12
C TYR A 122 3.06 7.22 -4.37
N VAL A 123 3.19 6.09 -5.08
CA VAL A 123 3.45 4.77 -4.47
C VAL A 123 4.73 4.15 -5.03
N ILE A 124 5.62 3.71 -4.15
CA ILE A 124 6.82 2.94 -4.50
C ILE A 124 6.43 1.46 -4.47
N MET A 125 5.97 0.95 -5.62
CA MET A 125 5.38 -0.38 -5.75
C MET A 125 6.32 -1.52 -5.35
N GLU A 126 7.62 -1.35 -5.56
CA GLU A 126 8.66 -2.30 -5.16
C GLU A 126 8.74 -2.43 -3.64
N ASN A 127 8.66 -1.31 -2.92
CA ASN A 127 8.63 -1.30 -1.45
C ASN A 127 7.33 -1.91 -0.94
N LEU A 128 6.18 -1.61 -1.59
CA LEU A 128 4.91 -2.25 -1.25
C LEU A 128 4.98 -3.77 -1.44
N LYS A 129 5.43 -4.24 -2.60
CA LYS A 129 5.53 -5.69 -2.89
C LYS A 129 6.50 -6.37 -1.95
N HIS A 130 7.62 -5.74 -1.60
CA HIS A 130 8.55 -6.27 -0.61
C HIS A 130 7.91 -6.39 0.77
N PHE A 131 7.22 -5.35 1.24
CA PHE A 131 6.47 -5.38 2.50
C PHE A 131 5.43 -6.51 2.52
N LEU A 132 4.70 -6.70 1.43
CA LEU A 132 3.65 -7.73 1.33
C LEU A 132 4.18 -9.18 1.26
N GLN A 133 5.46 -9.41 0.95
CA GLN A 133 6.05 -10.76 0.95
C GLN A 133 6.01 -11.44 2.33
N GLY A 134 5.92 -10.65 3.40
CA GLY A 134 5.81 -11.17 4.76
C GLY A 134 4.43 -11.69 5.15
N PHE A 135 3.43 -11.59 4.27
CA PHE A 135 2.02 -11.84 4.61
C PHE A 135 1.33 -12.75 3.58
N ASP A 136 0.43 -13.60 4.07
CA ASP A 136 -0.43 -14.44 3.23
C ASP A 136 -1.74 -13.70 2.91
N SER A 137 -2.02 -13.51 1.62
CA SER A 137 -3.23 -12.83 1.12
C SER A 137 -4.53 -13.59 1.38
N ASN A 138 -4.45 -14.87 1.77
CA ASN A 138 -5.61 -15.66 2.21
C ASN A 138 -6.02 -15.34 3.66
N ASN A 139 -5.19 -14.61 4.40
CA ASN A 139 -5.57 -14.10 5.71
C ASN A 139 -6.31 -12.76 5.56
N PRO A 140 -7.34 -12.51 6.40
CA PRO A 140 -8.16 -11.29 6.33
C PRO A 140 -7.39 -10.09 6.88
N LEU A 141 -6.47 -9.56 6.08
CA LEU A 141 -5.58 -8.46 6.43
C LEU A 141 -5.77 -7.25 5.51
N TYR A 142 -5.52 -6.06 6.03
CA TYR A 142 -5.27 -4.87 5.21
C TYR A 142 -4.24 -3.97 5.87
N PHE A 143 -3.59 -3.14 5.06
CA PHE A 143 -2.48 -2.29 5.48
C PHE A 143 -2.63 -0.88 4.91
N GLY A 144 -1.97 0.08 5.56
CA GLY A 144 -1.97 1.49 5.19
C GLY A 144 -1.53 2.34 6.38
N GLN A 145 -1.55 3.67 6.24
CA GLN A 145 -1.25 4.52 7.38
C GLN A 145 -2.37 4.42 8.41
N TYR A 146 -2.06 3.90 9.58
CA TYR A 146 -3.00 3.79 10.68
C TYR A 146 -3.52 5.18 11.10
N ILE A 147 -4.84 5.25 11.31
CA ILE A 147 -5.62 6.34 11.88
C ILE A 147 -6.39 5.76 13.07
N GLY A 148 -6.15 6.31 14.25
CA GLY A 148 -6.51 5.71 15.53
C GLY A 148 -7.98 5.80 15.84
N ASP A 149 -8.35 5.12 16.92
CA ASP A 149 -9.71 5.14 17.46
C ASP A 149 -10.11 6.60 17.78
N GLN A 150 -10.92 7.18 16.89
CA GLN A 150 -11.47 8.50 17.09
C GLN A 150 -12.79 8.35 17.83
N LYS A 151 -12.99 9.11 18.91
CA LYS A 151 -14.17 9.03 19.79
C LYS A 151 -15.55 9.04 19.09
N HIS A 152 -15.62 9.53 17.85
CA HIS A 152 -16.86 9.64 17.07
C HIS A 152 -16.93 8.69 15.87
N ILE A 153 -15.92 7.85 15.65
CA ILE A 153 -15.84 6.89 14.55
C ILE A 153 -15.79 5.48 15.17
N PRO A 154 -16.80 4.62 14.97
CA PRO A 154 -16.89 3.33 15.64
C PRO A 154 -15.98 2.27 14.99
N VAL A 155 -14.67 2.48 15.04
CA VAL A 155 -13.64 1.51 14.59
C VAL A 155 -12.61 1.34 15.68
N LYS A 156 -12.76 0.29 16.49
CA LYS A 156 -11.94 0.08 17.69
C LYS A 156 -10.48 -0.21 17.35
N GLN A 157 -10.24 -0.95 16.27
CA GLN A 157 -8.91 -1.26 15.78
C GLN A 157 -8.24 -0.09 15.05
N GLY A 158 -8.91 1.06 14.88
CA GLY A 158 -8.48 2.11 13.96
C GLY A 158 -8.72 1.75 12.48
N TYR A 159 -8.38 2.65 11.57
CA TYR A 159 -8.55 2.47 10.13
C TYR A 159 -7.33 2.97 9.35
N ALA A 160 -7.26 2.71 8.04
CA ALA A 160 -6.15 3.14 7.21
C ALA A 160 -6.52 4.42 6.45
N SER A 161 -5.65 5.43 6.45
CA SER A 161 -5.87 6.70 5.74
C SER A 161 -6.15 6.49 4.25
N GLY A 162 -7.24 7.09 3.77
CA GLY A 162 -7.64 6.97 2.36
C GLY A 162 -6.62 7.57 1.39
N GLY A 163 -6.03 8.71 1.74
CA GLY A 163 -5.09 9.46 0.89
C GLY A 163 -3.68 8.85 0.85
N ALA A 164 -3.18 8.35 1.98
CA ALA A 164 -1.93 7.59 1.99
C ALA A 164 -2.02 6.31 1.13
N GLY A 165 -3.25 5.88 0.84
CA GLY A 165 -3.56 4.62 0.21
C GLY A 165 -3.58 3.49 1.22
N TYR A 166 -4.34 2.46 0.87
CA TYR A 166 -4.46 1.25 1.68
C TYR A 166 -4.61 0.03 0.78
N VAL A 167 -4.11 -1.11 1.24
CA VAL A 167 -4.07 -2.35 0.46
C VAL A 167 -4.80 -3.47 1.19
N LEU A 168 -5.76 -4.08 0.51
CA LEU A 168 -6.53 -5.21 1.03
C LEU A 168 -5.93 -6.51 0.52
N SER A 169 -5.86 -7.50 1.39
CA SER A 169 -5.67 -8.90 1.00
C SER A 169 -6.84 -9.39 0.14
N GLN A 170 -6.61 -10.43 -0.66
CA GLN A 170 -7.65 -11.12 -1.41
C GLN A 170 -8.80 -11.58 -0.50
N GLU A 171 -8.49 -12.15 0.67
CA GLU A 171 -9.51 -12.57 1.63
C GLU A 171 -10.32 -11.40 2.19
N ALA A 172 -9.67 -10.25 2.48
CA ALA A 172 -10.39 -9.06 2.94
C ALA A 172 -11.40 -8.55 1.90
N LEU A 173 -10.99 -8.46 0.62
CA LEU A 173 -11.89 -8.05 -0.46
C LEU A 173 -13.02 -9.06 -0.66
N ARG A 174 -12.72 -10.37 -0.59
CA ARG A 174 -13.74 -11.43 -0.69
C ARG A 174 -14.81 -11.28 0.40
N ARG A 175 -14.41 -11.12 1.66
CA ARG A 175 -15.35 -10.90 2.78
C ARG A 175 -16.17 -9.64 2.62
N MET A 176 -15.54 -8.54 2.18
CA MET A 176 -16.22 -7.27 1.94
C MET A 176 -17.42 -7.46 1.02
N GLN A 177 -17.25 -8.20 -0.08
CA GLN A 177 -18.29 -8.34 -1.10
C GLN A 177 -19.27 -9.49 -0.80
N GLU A 178 -18.79 -10.64 -0.31
CA GLU A 178 -19.65 -11.80 -0.08
C GLU A 178 -20.50 -11.67 1.19
N ILE A 179 -19.94 -11.07 2.24
CA ILE A 179 -20.58 -10.94 3.55
C ILE A 179 -21.06 -9.49 3.75
N GLY A 180 -20.15 -8.51 3.61
CA GLY A 180 -20.40 -7.11 3.95
C GLY A 180 -21.47 -6.41 3.11
N MET A 181 -21.65 -6.81 1.85
CA MET A 181 -22.66 -6.24 0.95
C MET A 181 -24.01 -6.94 1.01
N ASN A 182 -24.05 -8.20 1.47
CA ASN A 182 -25.24 -9.06 1.39
C ASN A 182 -25.93 -9.29 2.74
N ASP A 183 -25.20 -9.20 3.85
CA ASP A 183 -25.76 -9.42 5.18
C ASP A 183 -26.10 -8.09 5.87
N THR A 184 -27.37 -7.92 6.22
CA THR A 184 -27.88 -6.76 6.95
C THR A 184 -27.19 -6.53 8.30
N LYS A 185 -26.65 -7.59 8.93
CA LYS A 185 -25.91 -7.52 10.19
C LYS A 185 -24.52 -6.89 10.02
N TYR A 186 -23.86 -7.14 8.89
CA TYR A 186 -22.50 -6.67 8.60
C TYR A 186 -22.47 -5.48 7.64
N GLN A 187 -23.64 -4.94 7.31
CA GLN A 187 -23.84 -4.03 6.19
C GLN A 187 -22.80 -2.90 6.18
N CYS A 188 -21.95 -2.94 5.16
CA CYS A 188 -20.85 -1.98 4.95
C CYS A 188 -21.34 -0.60 4.47
N ARG A 189 -22.66 -0.39 4.32
CA ARG A 189 -23.24 0.94 4.06
C ARG A 189 -23.16 1.77 5.33
N GLN A 190 -22.12 2.58 5.44
CA GLN A 190 -22.01 3.62 6.44
C GLN A 190 -21.87 4.97 5.71
N ASN A 191 -22.49 6.00 6.29
CA ASN A 191 -22.41 7.38 5.82
C ASN A 191 -21.75 8.20 6.93
N THR A 192 -20.53 7.83 7.35
CA THR A 192 -19.80 8.67 8.30
C THR A 192 -19.36 10.00 7.68
N GLY A 193 -19.40 10.10 6.34
CA GLY A 193 -18.86 11.21 5.57
C GLY A 193 -17.38 11.06 5.24
N TYR A 194 -16.74 9.99 5.72
CA TYR A 194 -15.33 9.68 5.50
C TYR A 194 -15.18 8.27 4.94
N GLU A 195 -14.66 8.16 3.72
CA GLU A 195 -14.55 6.90 3.00
C GLU A 195 -13.65 5.87 3.69
N ASP A 196 -12.51 6.31 4.19
CA ASP A 196 -11.54 5.46 4.86
C ASP A 196 -12.06 4.93 6.20
N ALA A 197 -12.78 5.76 6.95
CA ALA A 197 -13.51 5.33 8.13
C ALA A 197 -14.61 4.30 7.80
N ASP A 198 -15.43 4.54 6.77
CA ASP A 198 -16.49 3.62 6.35
C ASP A 198 -15.92 2.25 5.93
N ILE A 199 -14.78 2.25 5.22
CA ILE A 199 -14.04 1.04 4.88
C ILE A 199 -13.51 0.36 6.14
N GLY A 200 -12.92 1.10 7.08
CA GLY A 200 -12.45 0.56 8.36
C GLY A 200 -13.56 -0.10 9.20
N ILE A 201 -14.73 0.55 9.31
CA ILE A 201 -15.91 0.00 10.00
C ILE A 201 -16.35 -1.30 9.34
N CYS A 202 -16.44 -1.31 8.01
CA CYS A 202 -16.80 -2.49 7.24
C CYS A 202 -15.84 -3.64 7.50
N LEU A 203 -14.53 -3.40 7.37
CA LEU A 203 -13.50 -4.41 7.54
C LEU A 203 -13.44 -4.94 8.98
N GLU A 204 -13.57 -4.08 10.00
CA GLU A 204 -13.64 -4.51 11.41
C GLU A 204 -14.82 -5.44 11.67
N LYS A 205 -16.02 -5.09 11.18
CA LYS A 205 -17.23 -5.93 11.31
C LYS A 205 -17.05 -7.31 10.68
N LEU A 206 -16.19 -7.41 9.67
CA LEU A 206 -15.89 -8.64 8.92
C LEU A 206 -14.70 -9.43 9.49
N ASN A 207 -14.22 -9.05 10.68
CA ASN A 207 -13.03 -9.61 11.30
C ASN A 207 -11.82 -9.57 10.36
N VAL A 208 -11.65 -8.45 9.64
CA VAL A 208 -10.43 -8.13 8.89
C VAL A 208 -9.55 -7.25 9.76
N THR A 209 -8.31 -7.68 9.96
CA THR A 209 -7.35 -7.01 10.85
C THR A 209 -6.57 -5.93 10.11
N LEU A 210 -6.52 -4.74 10.70
CA LEU A 210 -5.57 -3.70 10.31
C LEU A 210 -4.17 -4.09 10.77
N GLY A 211 -3.29 -4.41 9.82
CA GLY A 211 -1.92 -4.78 10.11
C GLY A 211 -1.01 -3.58 10.39
N VAL A 212 0.10 -3.84 11.08
CA VAL A 212 1.11 -2.81 11.38
C VAL A 212 1.91 -2.52 10.11
N SER A 213 1.81 -1.29 9.61
CA SER A 213 2.46 -0.87 8.35
C SER A 213 3.78 -0.14 8.62
N ARG A 214 4.71 -0.85 9.28
CA ARG A 214 6.03 -0.33 9.68
C ARG A 214 7.16 -1.21 9.14
N ASP A 215 8.34 -0.61 8.98
CA ASP A 215 9.55 -1.35 8.62
C ASP A 215 10.24 -1.98 9.85
N ASN A 216 11.40 -2.61 9.62
CA ASN A 216 12.19 -3.29 10.66
C ASN A 216 12.73 -2.33 11.73
N ASP A 217 12.84 -1.04 11.41
CA ASP A 217 13.26 0.02 12.33
C ASP A 217 12.04 0.69 13.00
N ASN A 218 10.85 0.09 12.86
CA ASN A 218 9.58 0.57 13.39
C ASN A 218 9.14 1.94 12.83
N GLN A 219 9.66 2.31 11.65
CA GLN A 219 9.32 3.54 10.95
C GLN A 219 8.09 3.33 10.06
N MET A 220 7.31 4.38 9.85
CA MET A 220 6.08 4.28 9.07
C MET A 220 6.40 4.21 7.59
N THR A 221 5.64 3.40 6.87
CA THR A 221 5.84 3.18 5.43
C THR A 221 4.79 3.89 4.57
N PHE A 222 3.60 4.16 5.11
CA PHE A 222 2.56 4.94 4.43
C PHE A 222 2.48 6.34 5.03
N HIS A 223 2.34 7.36 4.18
CA HIS A 223 2.31 8.75 4.60
C HIS A 223 1.13 9.54 4.01
N SER A 224 0.27 10.09 4.87
CA SER A 224 -0.87 10.97 4.54
C SER A 224 -0.44 12.41 4.23
N PHE A 225 0.85 12.64 4.03
CA PHE A 225 1.44 13.94 3.77
C PHE A 225 2.44 13.82 2.62
N ASN A 226 2.73 14.96 1.99
CA ASN A 226 3.71 15.02 0.91
C ASN A 226 5.13 14.82 1.48
N PRO A 227 6.12 14.47 0.62
CA PRO A 227 7.48 14.17 1.09
C PRO A 227 8.10 15.27 1.95
N LEU A 228 7.92 16.54 1.58
CA LEU A 228 8.45 17.67 2.35
C LEU A 228 7.74 17.81 3.71
N GLY A 229 6.44 17.55 3.78
CA GLY A 229 5.68 17.55 5.03
C GLY A 229 6.10 16.43 5.98
N VAL A 230 6.47 15.26 5.43
CA VAL A 230 7.04 14.16 6.23
C VAL A 230 8.45 14.50 6.71
N LEU A 231 9.30 15.06 5.84
CA LEU A 231 10.67 15.46 6.19
C LEU A 231 10.72 16.60 7.22
N ASN A 232 9.87 17.62 7.02
CA ASN A 232 9.84 18.83 7.85
C ASN A 232 8.85 18.75 9.01
N MET A 233 8.39 17.54 9.39
CA MET A 233 7.27 17.35 10.31
C MET A 233 7.49 18.09 11.65
N ASP A 234 6.85 19.26 11.77
CA ASP A 234 6.85 20.10 12.97
C ASP A 234 6.10 19.39 14.12
N PRO A 235 6.51 19.54 15.39
CA PRO A 235 5.80 19.03 16.57
C PRO A 235 4.26 19.15 16.56
N ILE A 236 3.66 20.17 15.94
CA ILE A 236 2.19 20.32 15.86
C ILE A 236 1.57 19.29 14.89
N LEU A 237 2.16 19.10 13.71
CA LEU A 237 1.75 18.08 12.75
C LEU A 237 2.10 16.68 13.28
N GLY A 238 3.25 16.54 13.95
CA GLY A 238 3.64 15.34 14.68
C GLY A 238 2.61 14.93 15.72
N ASN A 239 2.03 15.86 16.47
CA ASN A 239 0.97 15.56 17.45
C ASN A 239 -0.34 15.08 16.79
N ILE A 240 -0.72 15.61 15.63
CA ILE A 240 -1.89 15.14 14.85
C ILE A 240 -1.61 13.75 14.27
N TYR A 241 -0.37 13.51 13.83
CA TYR A 241 0.13 12.21 13.37
C TYR A 241 0.22 11.18 14.52
N GLN A 242 0.46 11.62 15.75
CA GLN A 242 0.54 10.77 16.96
C GLN A 242 -0.86 10.44 17.52
N TYR A 243 -1.76 11.43 17.58
CA TYR A 243 -3.14 11.23 18.04
C TYR A 243 -3.91 10.24 17.16
N THR A 244 -3.55 10.19 15.88
CA THR A 244 -4.09 9.24 14.92
C THR A 244 -3.32 7.92 14.92
N ASN A 245 -2.38 7.63 15.82
CA ASN A 245 -1.60 6.37 15.76
C ASN A 245 -1.79 5.36 16.89
N GLY A 246 -2.62 5.64 17.90
CA GLY A 246 -3.03 4.67 18.93
C GLY A 246 -1.89 4.07 19.80
N ASP A 247 -0.64 4.35 19.46
CA ASP A 247 0.57 3.90 20.12
C ASP A 247 1.22 5.09 20.85
N THR A 248 1.25 5.00 22.17
CA THR A 248 1.82 6.02 23.06
C THR A 248 3.35 6.12 22.95
N ASN A 249 4.00 5.24 22.17
CA ASN A 249 5.43 5.30 21.87
C ASN A 249 5.76 5.87 20.48
N VAL A 250 4.77 6.01 19.59
CA VAL A 250 4.96 6.62 18.28
C VAL A 250 5.09 8.13 18.48
N GLY A 251 6.19 8.71 18.01
CA GLY A 251 6.41 10.15 18.06
C GLY A 251 7.24 10.71 19.22
N LYS A 252 7.93 9.85 19.99
CA LYS A 252 9.13 10.30 20.72
C LYS A 252 10.28 10.66 19.77
N GLU A 253 10.24 10.14 18.54
CA GLU A 253 11.24 10.35 17.51
C GLU A 253 10.73 11.35 16.45
N LYS A 254 11.59 12.29 16.06
CA LYS A 254 11.31 13.43 15.18
C LYS A 254 12.15 13.36 13.89
N GLY A 255 11.68 13.99 12.82
CA GLY A 255 12.46 14.17 11.58
C GLY A 255 12.77 12.87 10.85
N GLU A 256 14.02 12.68 10.40
CA GLU A 256 14.50 11.53 9.62
C GLU A 256 14.17 10.16 10.24
N LYS A 257 13.94 10.10 11.55
CA LYS A 257 13.57 8.88 12.26
C LYS A 257 12.14 8.39 11.98
N ILE A 258 11.31 9.22 11.34
CA ILE A 258 9.92 8.89 10.97
C ILE A 258 9.87 8.34 9.53
N LEU A 259 10.86 8.69 8.71
CA LEU A 259 10.90 8.35 7.29
C LEU A 259 11.58 7.00 7.08
N SER A 260 10.77 5.98 6.76
CA SER A 260 11.26 4.65 6.44
C SER A 260 12.14 4.65 5.18
N SER A 261 13.28 3.97 5.25
CA SER A 261 14.03 3.62 4.02
C SER A 261 13.23 2.71 3.08
N GLY A 262 12.20 2.03 3.62
CA GLY A 262 11.19 1.26 2.92
C GLY A 262 9.85 1.99 2.74
N THR A 263 9.83 3.34 2.67
CA THR A 263 8.59 4.10 2.42
C THR A 263 7.85 3.55 1.20
N ILE A 264 6.55 3.33 1.38
CA ILE A 264 5.62 2.82 0.38
C ILE A 264 4.88 3.97 -0.31
N SER A 265 4.39 4.98 0.42
CA SER A 265 3.55 6.01 -0.21
C SER A 265 3.61 7.39 0.44
N PHE A 266 3.33 8.41 -0.38
CA PHE A 266 3.08 9.78 0.05
C PHE A 266 1.77 10.29 -0.56
N HIS A 267 1.05 11.14 0.18
CA HIS A 267 -0.18 11.79 -0.27
C HIS A 267 0.01 13.30 -0.48
N TYR A 268 -0.97 13.98 -1.06
CA TYR A 268 -0.88 15.40 -1.44
C TYR A 268 0.30 15.72 -2.36
N VAL A 269 0.63 14.79 -3.27
CA VAL A 269 1.71 14.93 -4.24
C VAL A 269 1.15 15.48 -5.54
N ASP A 270 1.51 16.71 -5.89
CA ASP A 270 1.09 17.30 -7.15
C ASP A 270 1.74 16.61 -8.37
N PRO A 271 1.19 16.76 -9.59
CA PRO A 271 1.71 16.10 -10.78
C PRO A 271 3.20 16.36 -11.06
N GLY A 272 3.69 17.57 -10.81
CA GLY A 272 5.10 17.92 -11.01
C GLY A 272 5.99 17.14 -10.04
N THR A 273 5.57 17.05 -8.78
CA THR A 273 6.27 16.26 -7.77
C THR A 273 6.18 14.75 -8.06
N ILE A 274 5.07 14.23 -8.61
CA ILE A 274 4.97 12.82 -9.04
C ILE A 274 6.05 12.48 -10.08
N TYR A 275 6.22 13.32 -11.12
CA TYR A 275 7.27 13.12 -12.12
C TYR A 275 8.67 13.29 -11.53
N LEU A 276 8.85 14.25 -10.62
CA LEU A 276 10.13 14.45 -9.94
C LEU A 276 10.51 13.21 -9.14
N LEU A 277 9.60 12.66 -8.34
CA LEU A 277 9.86 11.43 -7.57
C LEU A 277 10.18 10.25 -8.48
N ASP A 278 9.44 10.06 -9.58
CA ASP A 278 9.71 8.96 -10.54
C ASP A 278 11.11 9.10 -11.16
N PHE A 279 11.47 10.32 -11.58
CA PHE A 279 12.81 10.62 -12.09
C PHE A 279 13.88 10.35 -11.03
N LEU A 280 13.74 10.88 -9.82
CA LEU A 280 14.74 10.75 -8.75
C LEU A 280 14.95 9.30 -8.31
N ILE A 281 13.88 8.49 -8.28
CA ILE A 281 13.94 7.11 -7.82
C ILE A 281 14.44 6.16 -8.92
N TYR A 282 14.00 6.36 -10.16
CA TYR A 282 14.19 5.34 -11.21
C TYR A 282 15.13 5.74 -12.35
N ASP A 283 15.30 7.03 -12.64
CA ASP A 283 16.07 7.50 -13.79
C ASP A 283 17.37 8.21 -13.40
N LEU A 284 17.37 8.91 -12.27
CA LEU A 284 18.53 9.62 -11.76
C LEU A 284 19.61 8.60 -11.36
N ASN A 285 20.73 8.67 -12.05
CA ASN A 285 21.92 7.88 -11.72
C ASN A 285 22.94 8.79 -11.05
N VAL A 286 23.29 8.48 -9.80
CA VAL A 286 24.40 9.14 -9.11
C VAL A 286 25.66 8.31 -9.31
N HIS A 287 26.72 8.95 -9.81
CA HIS A 287 28.02 8.28 -9.93
C HIS A 287 28.61 8.03 -8.54
N GLN A 288 28.81 6.76 -8.18
CA GLN A 288 29.50 6.43 -6.93
C GLN A 288 31.01 6.45 -7.13
N LEU A 289 31.73 7.07 -6.19
CA LEU A 289 33.17 6.90 -6.04
C LEU A 289 33.43 5.56 -5.35
N ARG A 290 33.99 4.58 -6.07
CA ARG A 290 34.63 3.42 -5.47
C ARG A 290 36.15 3.57 -5.56
N GLY A 291 36.87 2.97 -4.61
CA GLY A 291 38.33 3.06 -4.49
C GLY A 291 39.07 3.00 -5.82
N ASN A 292 40.16 3.80 -5.91
CA ASN A 292 40.89 4.24 -7.10
C ASN A 292 40.25 5.38 -7.94
N ASN A 293 39.41 6.23 -7.35
CA ASN A 293 38.84 7.42 -8.02
C ASN A 293 38.14 7.12 -9.36
N LYS A 294 37.55 5.92 -9.51
CA LYS A 294 36.80 5.55 -10.71
C LYS A 294 35.31 5.60 -10.42
N TYR A 295 34.61 6.44 -11.19
CA TYR A 295 33.15 6.47 -11.23
C TYR A 295 32.64 5.28 -12.02
N ILE A 296 31.77 4.47 -11.42
CA ILE A 296 31.12 3.33 -12.08
C ILE A 296 29.63 3.66 -12.25
N TRP A 297 29.06 3.28 -13.40
CA TRP A 297 27.62 3.39 -13.66
C TRP A 297 26.85 2.46 -12.72
N ASN A 298 25.79 2.98 -12.10
CA ASN A 298 24.69 2.10 -11.71
C ASN A 298 23.92 1.80 -13.01
N ASN A 299 23.85 0.54 -13.41
CA ASN A 299 23.32 0.16 -14.73
C ASN A 299 21.78 0.19 -14.72
N ASN A 300 21.18 1.38 -14.72
CA ASN A 300 19.77 1.56 -15.08
C ASN A 300 19.66 2.13 -16.51
N PRO A 301 18.76 1.60 -17.36
CA PRO A 301 18.54 2.15 -18.69
C PRO A 301 18.02 3.60 -18.61
N ARG A 302 18.69 4.53 -19.29
CA ARG A 302 18.30 5.95 -19.29
C ARG A 302 16.95 6.15 -19.97
N ARG A 303 16.02 6.82 -19.30
CA ARG A 303 14.86 7.49 -19.93
C ARG A 303 15.12 8.99 -19.98
N THR A 304 14.74 9.64 -21.07
CA THR A 304 14.79 11.11 -21.19
C THR A 304 13.57 11.74 -20.53
N TYR A 305 13.64 13.02 -20.18
CA TYR A 305 12.49 13.78 -19.66
C TYR A 305 11.29 13.78 -20.65
N LYS A 306 11.57 13.73 -21.95
CA LYS A 306 10.55 13.55 -23.00
C LYS A 306 9.89 12.17 -22.95
N ASP A 307 10.67 11.13 -22.67
CA ASP A 307 10.15 9.77 -22.48
C ASP A 307 9.24 9.66 -21.24
N LEU A 308 9.55 10.43 -20.18
CA LEU A 308 8.71 10.52 -18.97
C LEU A 308 7.39 11.25 -19.23
N LEU A 309 7.44 12.33 -20.01
CA LEU A 309 6.26 13.10 -20.37
C LEU A 309 5.46 12.50 -21.53
N GLY A 310 5.96 11.47 -22.22
CA GLY A 310 5.29 10.87 -23.37
C GLY A 310 5.02 11.88 -24.50
N THR A 311 5.95 12.80 -24.72
CA THR A 311 5.93 13.86 -25.75
C THR A 311 7.16 13.80 -26.63
#